data_AF-A0A7X8CH89-F1
#
_entry.id   AF-A0A7X8CH89-F1
#
_cell.length_a   1.000
_cell.length_b   1.000
_cell.length_c   1.000
_cell.angle_alpha   90.00
_cell.angle_beta   90.00
_cell.angle_gamma   90.00
#
_symmetry.space_group_name_H-M   'P 1'
#
loop_
_entity.id
_entity.type
_entity.pdbx_description
1 polymer ?
#
loop_
_entity_poly.entity_id
_entity_poly.type
_entity_poly.pdbx_seq_one_letter_code
_entity_poly.pdbx_strand_id
1 'polypeptide(L)'
;MKSEATSGAGSLKYSFDNITYTDIIPTATPFNDPLWYGAWSTTYVDVIKPLDLLVQGDIYFEIEASSNALYNEKFSFTWDYTTPPLIGLTMNKSSTSIVRTYSEQLSVTPTPEGASSSVTWSTSNASVATVSADGLVTGVDGGDAIITATSTVNTSIKTTCQVTVTPHLPEYKKVTNDSELRFGAIYTFTKFDTFDAAKFDDSLTYIPQYSATASLSGGMSVEGQALRLVLEPSSTPYLYSFRVVGTNKYLSGATDLINHIHFAENKGTPQTTLKVSRDDIGTEAHNDSQYFLRHDPSKPGFGYFESEQITGTVQISIYVDLTTVNSINEATTFANEVMYGFGYEAEHICETRLEILQGAYDMMTSSGKNEFDTNTDELFANARARLAYMETWVTLNSGSPLSIANNTNTTIFALVVISVLGVSVTFAYFYLNKKKKYN
;
A
#
# COMPACT_ATOMS: atom_id res chain seq x y z
N MET A 1 -11.19 46.96 45.38
CA MET A 1 -12.57 47.29 45.86
C MET A 1 -12.54 48.48 46.81
N LYS A 2 -13.67 49.18 46.99
CA LYS A 2 -13.89 50.24 48.01
C LYS A 2 -15.33 50.21 48.53
N SER A 3 -15.63 50.81 49.69
CA SER A 3 -16.99 50.99 50.21
C SER A 3 -17.22 52.39 50.79
N GLU A 4 -18.48 52.81 50.85
CA GLU A 4 -18.92 54.04 51.53
C GLU A 4 -18.96 53.89 53.06
N ALA A 5 -18.84 52.66 53.59
CA ALA A 5 -18.91 52.37 55.02
C ALA A 5 -17.54 52.30 55.72
N THR A 6 -17.54 52.43 57.04
CA THR A 6 -16.34 52.34 57.89
C THR A 6 -15.64 50.98 57.82
N SER A 7 -16.33 49.95 57.31
CA SER A 7 -15.78 48.66 56.90
C SER A 7 -16.45 48.17 55.60
N GLY A 8 -15.74 47.38 54.81
CA GLY A 8 -16.30 46.70 53.64
C GLY A 8 -16.69 45.27 53.98
N ALA A 9 -17.88 45.07 54.54
CA ALA A 9 -18.39 43.73 54.79
C ALA A 9 -19.13 43.20 53.54
N GLY A 10 -18.79 42.00 53.10
CA GLY A 10 -19.38 41.36 51.93
C GLY A 10 -18.84 39.96 51.73
N SER A 11 -19.29 39.29 50.67
CA SER A 11 -18.87 37.94 50.32
C SER A 11 -18.41 37.85 48.87
N LEU A 12 -17.54 36.89 48.61
CA LEU A 12 -17.19 36.44 47.27
C LEU A 12 -17.49 34.96 47.23
N LYS A 13 -18.32 34.52 46.30
CA LYS A 13 -18.77 33.13 46.16
C LYS A 13 -18.60 32.64 44.73
N TYR A 14 -18.57 31.32 44.55
CA TYR A 14 -18.63 30.70 43.22
C TYR A 14 -19.72 29.63 43.14
N SER A 15 -20.20 29.37 41.93
CA SER A 15 -21.19 28.33 41.63
C SER A 15 -20.94 27.70 40.26
N PHE A 16 -21.15 26.39 40.13
CA PHE A 16 -21.08 25.68 38.85
C PHE A 16 -22.43 25.59 38.12
N ASP A 17 -23.54 25.78 38.85
CA ASP A 17 -24.90 25.63 38.34
C ASP A 17 -25.72 26.93 38.42
N ASN A 18 -25.12 28.00 38.92
CA ASN A 18 -25.77 29.27 39.25
C ASN A 18 -26.94 29.12 40.26
N ILE A 19 -26.92 28.07 41.08
CA ILE A 19 -27.95 27.78 42.09
C ILE A 19 -27.30 27.70 43.48
N THR A 20 -26.31 26.82 43.62
CA THR A 20 -25.64 26.62 44.91
C THR A 20 -24.30 27.35 44.90
N TYR A 21 -24.12 28.27 45.84
CA TYR A 21 -22.92 29.08 45.97
C TYR A 21 -22.04 28.61 47.14
N THR A 22 -20.74 28.50 46.89
CA THR A 22 -19.71 28.18 47.88
C THR A 22 -18.85 29.42 48.16
N ASP A 23 -18.64 29.73 49.44
CA ASP A 23 -17.88 30.91 49.86
C ASP A 23 -16.39 30.79 49.54
N ILE A 24 -15.85 31.78 48.84
CA ILE A 24 -14.40 32.05 48.71
C ILE A 24 -13.99 33.01 49.84
N ILE A 25 -14.82 34.02 50.10
CA ILE A 25 -14.73 34.94 51.23
C ILE A 25 -16.10 34.94 51.92
N PRO A 26 -16.21 34.44 53.17
CA PRO A 26 -17.48 34.40 53.88
C PRO A 26 -17.98 35.79 54.28
N THR A 27 -19.30 35.98 54.30
CA THR A 27 -20.01 37.25 54.57
C THR A 27 -19.64 37.92 55.92
N ALA A 28 -19.22 37.14 56.91
CA ALA A 28 -18.82 37.62 58.23
C ALA A 28 -17.36 38.12 58.28
N THR A 29 -16.57 37.85 57.23
CA THR A 29 -15.19 38.30 57.10
C THR A 29 -15.23 39.60 56.33
N PRO A 30 -14.90 40.74 56.96
CA PRO A 30 -14.82 41.97 56.19
C PRO A 30 -13.67 41.81 55.18
N PHE A 31 -13.76 42.46 54.01
CA PHE A 31 -12.68 42.54 53.01
C PHE A 31 -11.44 43.30 53.54
N ASN A 32 -11.30 43.38 54.87
CA ASN A 32 -10.31 44.13 55.62
C ASN A 32 -8.94 43.47 55.48
N ASP A 33 -8.24 43.89 54.44
CA ASP A 33 -6.81 44.15 54.56
C ASP A 33 -6.59 45.22 55.66
N PRO A 34 -5.50 45.18 56.46
CA PRO A 34 -5.09 46.29 57.33
C PRO A 34 -5.04 47.67 56.64
N LEU A 35 -5.08 47.74 55.32
CA LEU A 35 -5.14 48.95 54.51
C LEU A 35 -6.56 49.49 54.20
N TRP A 36 -7.63 49.02 54.86
CA TRP A 36 -8.96 49.59 54.62
C TRP A 36 -9.06 51.06 55.10
N TYR A 37 -9.04 52.00 54.15
CA TYR A 37 -8.93 53.45 54.40
C TYR A 37 -10.19 54.14 54.99
N GLY A 38 -11.07 53.40 55.66
CA GLY A 38 -12.26 53.94 56.33
C GLY A 38 -13.41 54.33 55.39
N ALA A 39 -14.45 54.94 55.96
CA ALA A 39 -15.66 55.33 55.24
C ALA A 39 -15.35 56.34 54.12
N TRP A 40 -16.00 56.17 52.97
CA TRP A 40 -15.85 57.02 51.78
C TRP A 40 -14.45 57.04 51.16
N SER A 41 -13.65 55.98 51.36
CA SER A 41 -12.34 55.86 50.71
C SER A 41 -12.46 55.99 49.20
N THR A 42 -11.64 56.83 48.58
CA THR A 42 -11.50 56.92 47.12
C THR A 42 -10.44 55.95 46.57
N THR A 43 -9.65 55.32 47.43
CA THR A 43 -8.60 54.37 47.09
C THR A 43 -9.17 52.95 46.97
N TYR A 44 -8.86 52.27 45.87
CA TYR A 44 -9.17 50.85 45.69
C TYR A 44 -8.08 49.98 46.33
N VAL A 45 -8.51 48.91 46.99
CA VAL A 45 -7.61 47.89 47.56
C VAL A 45 -7.72 46.60 46.76
N ASP A 46 -6.60 45.98 46.44
CA ASP A 46 -6.55 44.67 45.77
C ASP A 46 -6.90 43.56 46.74
N VAL A 47 -7.82 42.67 46.33
CA VAL A 47 -8.16 41.47 47.08
C VAL A 47 -7.86 40.27 46.20
N ILE A 48 -6.85 39.50 46.60
CA ILE A 48 -6.37 38.33 45.86
C ILE A 48 -6.66 37.09 46.69
N LYS A 49 -7.38 36.12 46.11
CA LYS A 49 -7.64 34.82 46.74
C LYS A 49 -7.29 33.68 45.79
N PRO A 50 -6.38 32.77 46.18
CA PRO A 50 -6.17 31.54 45.44
C PRO A 50 -7.39 30.63 45.59
N LEU A 51 -7.76 29.95 44.53
CA LEU A 51 -8.89 29.02 44.50
C LEU A 51 -8.59 27.90 43.50
N ASP A 52 -8.58 26.66 43.98
CA ASP A 52 -8.39 25.47 43.14
C ASP A 52 -9.78 24.93 42.75
N LEU A 53 -10.12 24.95 41.46
CA LEU A 53 -11.38 24.44 40.93
C LEU A 53 -11.12 23.36 39.88
N LEU A 54 -11.82 22.23 39.99
CA LEU A 54 -11.94 21.27 38.89
C LEU A 54 -13.10 21.71 37.99
N VAL A 55 -12.77 22.35 36.87
CA VAL A 55 -13.78 22.94 35.99
C VAL A 55 -14.41 21.88 35.10
N GLN A 56 -15.73 21.73 35.20
CA GLN A 56 -16.57 21.05 34.20
C GLN A 56 -17.73 21.99 33.85
N GLY A 57 -17.57 22.81 32.80
CA GLY A 57 -18.60 23.76 32.35
C GLY A 57 -18.40 25.21 32.84
N ASP A 58 -19.49 25.98 32.83
CA ASP A 58 -19.48 27.40 33.20
C ASP A 58 -19.34 27.59 34.72
N ILE A 59 -18.64 28.65 35.11
CA ILE A 59 -18.49 29.04 36.52
C ILE A 59 -19.02 30.45 36.70
N TYR A 60 -19.90 30.61 37.69
CA TYR A 60 -20.48 31.88 38.09
C TYR A 60 -19.77 32.37 39.34
N PHE A 61 -19.39 33.65 39.35
CA PHE A 61 -18.83 34.31 40.52
C PHE A 61 -19.80 35.38 40.98
N GLU A 62 -20.13 35.39 42.27
CA GLU A 62 -21.01 36.37 42.89
C GLU A 62 -20.23 37.18 43.93
N ILE A 63 -20.41 38.50 43.88
CA ILE A 63 -19.92 39.42 44.91
C ILE A 63 -21.12 40.12 45.52
N GLU A 64 -21.25 40.01 46.84
CA GLU A 64 -22.37 40.58 47.59
C GLU A 64 -21.84 41.52 48.68
N ALA A 65 -22.51 42.66 48.87
CA ALA A 65 -22.26 43.54 50.00
C ALA A 65 -23.25 43.22 51.13
N SER A 66 -22.77 42.96 52.34
CA SER A 66 -23.64 42.62 53.48
C SER A 66 -24.23 43.86 54.15
N SER A 67 -23.64 45.04 53.92
CA SER A 67 -24.23 46.33 54.25
C SER A 67 -23.65 47.43 53.36
N ASN A 68 -24.49 48.34 52.86
CA ASN A 68 -24.12 49.48 51.99
C ASN A 68 -23.57 49.08 50.60
N ALA A 69 -23.07 50.06 49.84
CA ALA A 69 -22.52 49.88 48.51
C ALA A 69 -21.04 49.43 48.55
N LEU A 70 -20.73 48.37 47.80
CA LEU A 70 -19.38 47.93 47.47
C LEU A 70 -19.10 48.29 46.00
N TYR A 71 -18.00 49.00 45.75
CA TYR A 71 -17.61 49.39 44.39
C TYR A 71 -16.40 48.55 43.94
N ASN A 72 -16.57 47.89 42.80
CA ASN A 72 -15.53 47.18 42.09
C ASN A 72 -15.12 48.01 40.85
N GLU A 73 -13.83 48.28 40.70
CA GLU A 73 -13.29 48.94 39.49
C GLU A 73 -12.90 47.91 38.43
N LYS A 74 -12.24 46.83 38.86
CA LYS A 74 -11.79 45.76 38.00
C LYS A 74 -11.96 44.42 38.70
N PHE A 75 -12.39 43.44 37.91
CA PHE A 75 -12.30 42.03 38.26
C PHE A 75 -11.38 41.35 37.25
N SER A 76 -10.46 40.51 37.71
CA SER A 76 -9.49 39.83 36.87
C SER A 76 -9.29 38.42 37.37
N PHE A 77 -9.29 37.47 36.44
CA PHE A 77 -8.98 36.08 36.70
C PHE A 77 -7.64 35.77 36.07
N THR A 78 -6.79 35.12 36.84
CA THR A 78 -5.56 34.50 36.36
C THR A 78 -5.66 33.02 36.72
N TRP A 79 -5.57 32.15 35.72
CA TRP A 79 -5.61 30.71 35.92
C TRP A 79 -4.38 30.08 35.26
N ASP A 80 -3.88 29.02 35.89
CA ASP A 80 -2.92 28.11 35.28
C ASP A 80 -3.69 26.83 34.92
N TYR A 81 -3.69 26.44 33.64
CA TYR A 81 -4.25 25.16 33.25
C TYR A 81 -3.28 24.05 33.63
N THR A 82 -3.65 23.22 34.59
CA THR A 82 -2.94 21.96 34.86
C THR A 82 -3.63 20.82 34.11
N THR A 83 -2.87 20.05 33.34
CA THR A 83 -3.40 18.80 32.75
C THR A 83 -3.86 17.87 33.87
N PRO A 84 -5.12 17.39 33.88
CA PRO A 84 -5.56 16.47 34.91
C PRO A 84 -4.71 15.19 34.92
N PRO A 85 -4.52 14.57 36.10
CA PRO A 85 -3.74 13.34 36.19
C PRO A 85 -4.43 12.24 35.38
N LEU A 86 -3.66 11.52 34.58
CA LEU A 86 -4.16 10.37 33.82
C LEU A 86 -4.56 9.24 34.77
N ILE A 87 -5.81 8.77 34.65
CA ILE A 87 -6.36 7.67 35.45
C ILE A 87 -6.47 6.40 34.62
N GLY A 88 -6.78 6.52 33.32
CA GLY A 88 -6.93 5.36 32.44
C GLY A 88 -6.75 5.68 30.96
N LEU A 89 -6.54 4.63 30.17
CA LEU A 89 -6.50 4.67 28.71
C LEU A 89 -7.45 3.62 28.14
N THR A 90 -8.28 4.02 27.20
CA THR A 90 -9.18 3.13 26.45
C THR A 90 -8.75 3.10 25.00
N MET A 91 -8.52 1.92 24.44
CA MET A 91 -8.25 1.78 23.02
C MET A 91 -9.57 1.75 22.23
N ASN A 92 -9.55 2.25 21.00
CA ASN A 92 -10.71 2.20 20.11
C ASN A 92 -11.16 0.76 19.77
N LYS A 93 -10.25 -0.23 19.88
CA LYS A 93 -10.50 -1.65 19.61
C LYS A 93 -9.77 -2.52 20.64
N SER A 94 -10.45 -3.54 21.16
CA SER A 94 -9.84 -4.57 22.01
C SER A 94 -9.27 -5.74 21.21
N SER A 95 -9.77 -5.96 19.98
CA SER A 95 -9.22 -6.89 19.01
C SER A 95 -9.47 -6.45 17.57
N THR A 96 -8.68 -6.97 16.64
CA THR A 96 -8.89 -6.82 15.21
C THR A 96 -8.27 -7.96 14.40
N SER A 97 -8.73 -8.13 13.16
CA SER A 97 -8.21 -9.09 12.19
C SER A 97 -7.76 -8.35 10.94
N ILE A 98 -6.49 -8.51 10.56
CA ILE A 98 -5.88 -7.85 9.40
C ILE A 98 -5.31 -8.89 8.44
N VAL A 99 -5.40 -8.65 7.14
CA VAL A 99 -4.71 -9.46 6.15
C VAL A 99 -3.23 -9.04 6.11
N ARG A 100 -2.31 -9.98 5.87
CA ARG A 100 -0.89 -9.66 5.65
C ARG A 100 -0.73 -8.50 4.64
N THR A 101 0.21 -7.59 4.89
CA THR A 101 0.48 -6.32 4.17
C THR A 101 -0.55 -5.20 4.35
N TYR A 102 -1.76 -5.51 4.86
CA TYR A 102 -2.76 -4.49 5.16
C TYR A 102 -2.45 -3.85 6.52
N SER A 103 -2.97 -2.65 6.69
CA SER A 103 -2.75 -1.87 7.90
C SER A 103 -4.05 -1.34 8.49
N GLU A 104 -4.01 -1.07 9.79
CA GLU A 104 -5.14 -0.57 10.54
C GLU A 104 -4.71 0.41 11.62
N GLN A 105 -5.48 1.49 11.79
CA GLN A 105 -5.18 2.53 12.77
C GLN A 105 -5.79 2.20 14.13
N LEU A 106 -4.95 2.16 15.15
CA LEU A 106 -5.37 2.15 16.56
C LEU A 106 -5.25 3.55 17.15
N SER A 107 -6.14 3.87 18.08
CA SER A 107 -6.12 5.15 18.80
C SER A 107 -6.49 4.93 20.27
N VAL A 108 -6.01 5.82 21.13
CA VAL A 108 -6.29 5.78 22.57
C VAL A 108 -7.00 7.04 23.02
N THR A 109 -7.95 6.87 23.94
CA THR A 109 -8.68 7.97 24.59
C THR A 109 -8.32 7.97 26.08
N PRO A 110 -7.78 9.07 26.62
CA PRO A 110 -7.45 9.19 28.03
C PRO A 110 -8.68 9.49 28.89
N THR A 111 -8.64 9.04 30.14
CA THR A 111 -9.63 9.33 31.17
C THR A 111 -8.94 9.96 32.38
N PRO A 112 -9.43 11.10 32.92
CA PRO A 112 -10.55 11.91 32.42
C PRO A 112 -10.21 12.67 31.12
N GLU A 113 -11.22 13.29 30.51
CA GLU A 113 -11.01 14.19 29.37
C GLU A 113 -10.02 15.31 29.73
N GLY A 114 -9.15 15.67 28.78
CA GLY A 114 -8.08 16.65 28.99
C GLY A 114 -6.78 16.08 29.59
N ALA A 115 -6.78 14.83 30.07
CA ALA A 115 -5.54 14.16 30.49
C ALA A 115 -4.64 13.83 29.28
N SER A 116 -3.35 13.60 29.53
CA SER A 116 -2.40 13.31 28.45
C SER A 116 -2.73 12.00 27.72
N SER A 117 -2.84 12.07 26.39
CA SER A 117 -3.02 10.93 25.48
C SER A 117 -1.69 10.40 24.91
N SER A 118 -0.54 10.93 25.36
CA SER A 118 0.77 10.57 24.82
C SER A 118 1.16 9.15 25.21
N VAL A 119 1.31 8.27 24.21
CA VAL A 119 1.64 6.85 24.40
C VAL A 119 2.82 6.41 23.55
N THR A 120 3.49 5.34 23.98
CA THR A 120 4.41 4.55 23.15
C THR A 120 3.76 3.23 22.77
N TRP A 121 3.91 2.85 21.51
CA TRP A 121 3.38 1.60 20.96
C TRP A 121 4.44 0.49 20.95
N SER A 122 3.99 -0.74 21.17
CA SER A 122 4.83 -1.94 21.04
C SER A 122 4.01 -3.12 20.56
N THR A 123 4.67 -4.06 19.88
CA THR A 123 4.10 -5.34 19.45
C THR A 123 4.74 -6.49 20.24
N SER A 124 3.96 -7.51 20.59
CA SER A 124 4.49 -8.74 21.17
C SER A 124 5.23 -9.62 20.16
N ASN A 125 4.95 -9.46 18.85
CA ASN A 125 5.56 -10.26 17.80
C ASN A 125 5.68 -9.48 16.47
N ALA A 126 6.85 -8.89 16.25
CA ALA A 126 7.13 -8.09 15.06
C ALA A 126 7.22 -8.92 13.75
N SER A 127 7.40 -10.25 13.82
CA SER A 127 7.34 -11.08 12.62
C SER A 127 5.91 -11.34 12.14
N VAL A 128 4.90 -11.08 12.99
CA VAL A 128 3.47 -11.21 12.68
C VAL A 128 2.85 -9.85 12.40
N ALA A 129 3.03 -8.86 13.28
CA ALA A 129 2.51 -7.51 13.08
C ALA A 129 3.44 -6.45 13.67
N THR A 130 3.63 -5.34 12.95
CA THR A 130 4.37 -4.16 13.42
C THR A 130 3.41 -3.01 13.73
N VAL A 131 3.85 -2.04 14.53
CA VAL A 131 3.08 -0.83 14.85
C VAL A 131 4.01 0.39 14.79
N SER A 132 3.55 1.46 14.14
CA SER A 132 4.29 2.73 14.05
C SER A 132 4.15 3.57 15.33
N ALA A 133 4.92 4.67 15.40
CA ALA A 133 4.83 5.62 16.51
C ALA A 133 3.43 6.27 16.63
N ASP A 134 2.69 6.39 15.54
CA ASP A 134 1.35 6.98 15.51
C ASP A 134 0.23 5.94 15.70
N GLY A 135 0.56 4.67 15.94
CA GLY A 135 -0.43 3.60 16.17
C GLY A 135 -0.99 2.93 14.92
N LEU A 136 -0.36 3.13 13.75
CA LEU A 136 -0.67 2.36 12.53
C LEU A 136 -0.07 0.95 12.66
N VAL A 137 -0.92 -0.07 12.72
CA VAL A 137 -0.54 -1.48 12.80
C VAL A 137 -0.49 -2.07 11.39
N THR A 138 0.57 -2.79 11.02
CA THR A 138 0.74 -3.44 9.71
C THR A 138 0.99 -4.92 9.86
N GLY A 139 0.23 -5.75 9.13
CA GLY A 139 0.42 -7.20 9.11
C GLY A 139 1.66 -7.61 8.33
N VAL A 140 2.52 -8.44 8.93
CA VAL A 140 3.79 -8.92 8.35
C VAL A 140 3.67 -10.35 7.86
N ASP A 141 3.11 -11.24 8.68
CA ASP A 141 2.88 -12.65 8.35
C ASP A 141 1.75 -13.24 9.20
N GLY A 142 1.22 -14.40 8.80
CA GLY A 142 0.10 -15.04 9.48
C GLY A 142 0.42 -15.42 10.94
N GLY A 143 -0.49 -15.13 11.86
CA GLY A 143 -0.37 -15.46 13.28
C GLY A 143 -1.06 -14.45 14.20
N ASP A 144 -0.79 -14.54 15.50
CA ASP A 144 -1.33 -13.62 16.51
C ASP A 144 -0.23 -12.72 17.12
N ALA A 145 -0.58 -11.46 17.34
CA ALA A 145 0.24 -10.47 18.05
C ALA A 145 -0.62 -9.62 18.99
N ILE A 146 -0.02 -9.09 20.04
CA ILE A 146 -0.67 -8.15 20.96
C ILE A 146 0.01 -6.79 20.79
N ILE A 147 -0.79 -5.79 20.42
CA ILE A 147 -0.33 -4.40 20.36
C ILE A 147 -0.66 -3.72 21.69
N THR A 148 0.36 -3.11 22.30
CA THR A 148 0.24 -2.41 23.59
C THR A 148 0.53 -0.93 23.42
N ALA A 149 -0.38 -0.09 23.90
CA ALA A 149 -0.16 1.33 24.10
C ALA A 149 0.14 1.60 25.58
N THR A 150 1.30 2.15 25.87
CA THR A 150 1.73 2.49 27.24
C THR A 150 1.82 4.01 27.40
N SER A 151 1.22 4.56 28.44
CA SER A 151 1.31 6.00 28.72
C SER A 151 2.75 6.44 28.99
N THR A 152 3.12 7.57 28.40
CA THR A 152 4.42 8.23 28.62
C THR A 152 4.48 9.00 29.94
N VAL A 153 3.32 9.41 30.49
CA VAL A 153 3.24 10.15 31.76
C VAL A 153 3.10 9.23 32.97
N ASN A 154 2.56 8.01 32.79
CA ASN A 154 2.48 6.99 33.82
C ASN A 154 2.56 5.59 33.19
N THR A 155 3.74 4.98 33.20
CA THR A 155 4.01 3.69 32.55
C THR A 155 3.23 2.50 33.13
N SER A 156 2.59 2.67 34.29
CA SER A 156 1.69 1.64 34.86
C SER A 156 0.33 1.61 34.15
N ILE A 157 -0.05 2.68 33.44
CA ILE A 157 -1.30 2.77 32.68
C ILE A 157 -1.04 2.34 31.23
N LYS A 158 -1.69 1.25 30.84
CA LYS A 158 -1.57 0.66 29.50
C LYS A 158 -2.89 0.06 29.05
N THR A 159 -3.05 -0.07 27.75
CA THR A 159 -4.17 -0.76 27.11
C THR A 159 -3.67 -1.58 25.92
N THR A 160 -4.41 -2.62 25.55
CA THR A 160 -3.97 -3.62 24.58
C THR A 160 -5.04 -3.95 23.55
N CYS A 161 -4.60 -4.27 22.34
CA CYS A 161 -5.44 -4.85 21.28
C CYS A 161 -4.83 -6.18 20.81
N GLN A 162 -5.67 -7.21 20.73
CA GLN A 162 -5.31 -8.48 20.11
C GLN A 162 -5.42 -8.36 18.58
N VAL A 163 -4.34 -8.64 17.87
CA VAL A 163 -4.28 -8.61 16.41
C VAL A 163 -4.08 -10.02 15.90
N THR A 164 -5.03 -10.50 15.10
CA THR A 164 -4.88 -11.72 14.32
C THR A 164 -4.54 -11.33 12.89
N VAL A 165 -3.37 -11.73 12.42
CA VAL A 165 -2.98 -11.56 11.02
C VAL A 165 -3.34 -12.84 10.28
N THR A 166 -4.25 -12.74 9.33
CA THR A 166 -4.49 -13.85 8.42
C THR A 166 -3.40 -13.83 7.34
N PRO A 167 -2.79 -15.00 7.02
CA PRO A 167 -1.98 -15.09 5.83
C PRO A 167 -2.77 -14.55 4.66
N HIS A 168 -2.10 -13.78 3.81
CA HIS A 168 -2.63 -13.46 2.50
C HIS A 168 -2.67 -14.77 1.71
N LEU A 169 -3.79 -15.47 1.77
CA LEU A 169 -4.04 -16.58 0.88
C LEU A 169 -4.09 -15.96 -0.51
N PRO A 170 -3.19 -16.31 -1.44
CA PRO A 170 -3.35 -15.88 -2.82
C PRO A 170 -4.75 -16.28 -3.28
N GLU A 171 -5.59 -15.29 -3.58
CA GLU A 171 -6.91 -15.53 -4.13
C GLU A 171 -6.71 -15.97 -5.57
N TYR A 172 -6.69 -17.28 -5.79
CA TYR A 172 -6.50 -17.82 -7.12
C TYR A 172 -7.82 -17.91 -7.88
N LYS A 173 -7.84 -17.37 -9.09
CA LYS A 173 -8.96 -17.53 -10.03
C LYS A 173 -8.51 -18.37 -11.23
N LYS A 174 -9.35 -19.33 -11.65
CA LYS A 174 -9.13 -20.06 -12.92
C LYS A 174 -9.17 -19.06 -14.07
N VAL A 175 -8.13 -19.06 -14.89
CA VAL A 175 -8.07 -18.26 -16.13
C VAL A 175 -8.95 -18.95 -17.18
N THR A 176 -9.93 -18.22 -17.72
CA THR A 176 -10.93 -18.77 -18.65
C THR A 176 -10.85 -18.19 -20.06
N ASN A 177 -10.13 -17.10 -20.27
CA ASN A 177 -9.91 -16.46 -21.58
C ASN A 177 -8.65 -15.55 -21.54
N ASP A 178 -8.14 -15.12 -22.70
CA ASP A 178 -6.94 -14.28 -22.82
C ASP A 178 -7.12 -12.90 -22.20
N SER A 179 -8.34 -12.37 -22.18
CA SER A 179 -8.63 -11.06 -21.60
C SER A 179 -8.43 -11.02 -20.08
N GLU A 180 -8.13 -12.14 -19.43
CA GLU A 180 -7.74 -12.24 -18.01
C GLU A 180 -6.22 -12.27 -17.80
N LEU A 181 -5.43 -12.30 -18.88
CA LEU A 181 -3.98 -12.25 -18.83
C LEU A 181 -3.45 -10.84 -18.61
N ARG A 182 -2.53 -10.68 -17.66
CA ARG A 182 -1.98 -9.38 -17.26
C ARG A 182 -0.49 -9.51 -17.09
N PHE A 183 0.29 -8.61 -17.69
CA PHE A 183 1.72 -8.58 -17.41
C PHE A 183 1.97 -8.33 -15.92
N GLY A 184 3.02 -8.94 -15.40
CA GLY A 184 3.38 -8.82 -13.98
C GLY A 184 2.50 -9.62 -13.02
N ALA A 185 1.36 -10.16 -13.46
CA ALA A 185 0.56 -11.06 -12.65
C ALA A 185 1.25 -12.43 -12.51
N ILE A 186 1.02 -13.07 -11.36
CA ILE A 186 1.56 -14.38 -11.01
C ILE A 186 0.50 -15.44 -11.30
N TYR A 187 0.95 -16.49 -11.98
CA TYR A 187 0.17 -17.64 -12.39
C TYR A 187 0.78 -18.92 -11.83
N THR A 188 -0.06 -19.93 -11.70
CA THR A 188 0.36 -21.32 -11.43
C THR A 188 -0.47 -22.28 -12.27
N PHE A 189 0.04 -23.48 -12.45
CA PHE A 189 -0.73 -24.59 -13.02
C PHE A 189 -1.31 -25.43 -11.89
N THR A 190 -2.57 -25.83 -12.05
CA THR A 190 -3.22 -26.84 -11.20
C THR A 190 -4.01 -27.82 -12.06
N LYS A 191 -4.43 -28.94 -11.47
CA LYS A 191 -5.35 -29.90 -12.10
C LYS A 191 -6.81 -29.50 -11.80
N PHE A 192 -7.75 -29.75 -12.73
CA PHE A 192 -9.18 -29.46 -12.54
C PHE A 192 -9.71 -30.03 -11.21
N ASP A 193 -10.55 -29.24 -10.52
CA ASP A 193 -11.18 -29.50 -9.21
C ASP A 193 -10.27 -29.62 -7.97
N THR A 194 -8.98 -29.31 -8.06
CA THR A 194 -8.02 -29.34 -6.93
C THR A 194 -6.94 -28.26 -7.05
N PHE A 195 -6.39 -27.75 -5.93
CA PHE A 195 -5.30 -26.76 -5.94
C PHE A 195 -4.01 -27.37 -5.38
N ASP A 196 -3.43 -28.32 -6.12
CA ASP A 196 -2.04 -28.75 -5.91
C ASP A 196 -1.17 -28.04 -6.96
N ALA A 197 -0.38 -27.05 -6.54
CA ALA A 197 0.53 -26.33 -7.42
C ALA A 197 1.71 -27.22 -7.84
N ALA A 198 2.14 -27.14 -9.11
CA ALA A 198 3.34 -27.85 -9.59
C ALA A 198 4.54 -27.50 -8.71
N LYS A 199 5.40 -28.45 -8.35
CA LYS A 199 6.67 -28.10 -7.68
C LYS A 199 7.75 -27.81 -8.72
N PHE A 200 8.48 -26.72 -8.55
CA PHE A 200 9.62 -26.36 -9.39
C PHE A 200 10.94 -26.67 -8.68
N ASP A 201 11.85 -27.34 -9.38
CA ASP A 201 13.24 -27.57 -8.99
C ASP A 201 14.14 -26.80 -9.97
N ASP A 202 14.87 -25.81 -9.47
CA ASP A 202 15.67 -24.91 -10.28
C ASP A 202 16.93 -25.56 -10.87
N SER A 203 17.31 -26.73 -10.36
CA SER A 203 18.41 -27.55 -10.90
C SER A 203 18.05 -28.22 -12.22
N LEU A 204 16.76 -28.33 -12.55
CA LEU A 204 16.27 -29.01 -13.75
C LEU A 204 15.88 -28.01 -14.85
N THR A 205 15.97 -28.44 -16.11
CA THR A 205 15.44 -27.71 -17.28
C THR A 205 13.98 -28.08 -17.58
N TYR A 206 13.40 -28.98 -16.79
CA TYR A 206 12.02 -29.43 -16.91
C TYR A 206 11.50 -29.93 -15.56
N ILE A 207 10.17 -29.99 -15.39
CA ILE A 207 9.55 -30.70 -14.26
C ILE A 207 9.32 -32.17 -14.68
N PRO A 208 9.97 -33.15 -14.03
CA PRO A 208 10.07 -34.54 -14.50
C PRO A 208 8.80 -35.36 -14.30
N GLN A 209 7.93 -35.00 -13.36
CA GLN A 209 6.65 -35.66 -13.15
C GLN A 209 5.67 -34.70 -12.49
N TYR A 210 4.57 -34.38 -13.18
CA TYR A 210 3.45 -33.64 -12.60
C TYR A 210 2.38 -34.64 -12.16
N SER A 211 2.53 -35.21 -10.97
CA SER A 211 1.53 -36.08 -10.33
C SER A 211 1.02 -35.43 -9.05
N ALA A 212 -0.23 -35.01 -9.05
CA ALA A 212 -0.89 -34.47 -7.88
C ALA A 212 -2.25 -35.17 -7.65
N THR A 213 -2.53 -35.48 -6.39
CA THR A 213 -3.73 -36.16 -5.88
C THR A 213 -4.17 -35.46 -4.61
N ALA A 214 -5.44 -35.07 -4.52
CA ALA A 214 -5.95 -34.28 -3.39
C ALA A 214 -7.01 -34.99 -2.54
N SER A 215 -7.13 -34.49 -1.31
CA SER A 215 -8.32 -34.52 -0.43
C SER A 215 -8.63 -33.08 -0.01
N LEU A 216 -9.91 -32.70 -0.01
CA LEU A 216 -10.39 -31.34 0.24
C LEU A 216 -10.62 -31.09 1.74
N SER A 217 -9.70 -30.38 2.41
CA SER A 217 -9.99 -29.65 3.65
C SER A 217 -8.95 -28.56 3.94
N GLY A 218 -8.96 -27.50 3.13
CA GLY A 218 -8.64 -26.14 3.58
C GLY A 218 -7.17 -25.70 3.61
N GLY A 219 -6.86 -24.75 2.72
CA GLY A 219 -5.72 -23.84 2.84
C GLY A 219 -4.41 -24.35 2.24
N MET A 220 -3.84 -23.60 1.30
CA MET A 220 -2.42 -23.76 0.98
C MET A 220 -1.58 -23.05 2.04
N SER A 221 -0.66 -23.77 2.66
CA SER A 221 0.64 -23.19 3.00
C SER A 221 1.49 -23.27 1.74
N VAL A 222 1.79 -22.12 1.11
CA VAL A 222 2.78 -22.12 0.03
C VAL A 222 4.14 -22.33 0.67
N GLU A 223 4.55 -23.58 0.85
CA GLU A 223 5.97 -23.88 0.94
C GLU A 223 6.63 -23.37 -0.35
N GLY A 224 7.78 -22.72 -0.24
CA GLY A 224 8.48 -22.00 -1.31
C GLY A 224 8.95 -22.82 -2.52
N GLN A 225 8.28 -23.93 -2.86
CA GLN A 225 8.57 -24.82 -3.98
C GLN A 225 7.48 -24.83 -5.06
N ALA A 226 6.34 -24.13 -4.89
CA ALA A 226 5.32 -24.06 -5.94
C ALA A 226 5.84 -23.29 -7.19
N LEU A 227 5.57 -23.81 -8.38
CA LEU A 227 5.86 -23.22 -9.67
C LEU A 227 5.02 -21.95 -9.80
N ARG A 228 5.70 -20.82 -9.69
CA ARG A 228 5.11 -19.51 -9.87
C ARG A 228 5.64 -18.96 -11.19
N LEU A 229 4.72 -18.54 -12.04
CA LEU A 229 5.02 -17.99 -13.35
C LEU A 229 4.59 -16.52 -13.38
N VAL A 230 5.47 -15.62 -13.79
CA VAL A 230 5.09 -14.23 -14.08
C VAL A 230 4.93 -14.08 -15.59
N LEU A 231 3.86 -13.40 -15.99
CA LEU A 231 3.60 -13.10 -17.39
C LEU A 231 4.38 -11.87 -17.83
N GLU A 232 5.13 -12.00 -18.92
CA GLU A 232 5.99 -10.96 -19.50
C GLU A 232 5.75 -10.83 -21.01
N PRO A 233 6.14 -9.69 -21.63
CA PRO A 233 6.18 -9.56 -23.09
C PRO A 233 7.08 -10.62 -23.73
N SER A 234 6.78 -11.09 -24.94
CA SER A 234 7.64 -12.03 -25.67
C SER A 234 8.60 -11.32 -26.64
N SER A 235 9.53 -12.06 -27.24
CA SER A 235 10.43 -11.58 -28.31
C SER A 235 9.74 -11.41 -29.67
N THR A 236 8.43 -11.61 -29.73
CA THR A 236 7.61 -11.47 -30.93
C THR A 236 6.43 -10.56 -30.58
N PRO A 237 6.10 -9.57 -31.42
CA PRO A 237 5.00 -8.66 -31.16
C PRO A 237 3.68 -9.40 -30.89
N TYR A 238 2.89 -8.89 -29.95
CA TYR A 238 1.57 -9.41 -29.58
C TYR A 238 1.56 -10.82 -28.96
N LEU A 239 2.70 -11.33 -28.48
CA LEU A 239 2.78 -12.63 -27.84
C LEU A 239 3.24 -12.52 -26.37
N TYR A 240 2.79 -13.47 -25.55
CA TYR A 240 3.14 -13.57 -24.13
C TYR A 240 4.29 -14.55 -23.87
N SER A 241 4.96 -14.39 -22.73
CA SER A 241 5.93 -15.37 -22.21
C SER A 241 5.75 -15.55 -20.71
N PHE A 242 5.82 -16.80 -20.24
CA PHE A 242 5.77 -17.12 -18.81
C PHE A 242 7.19 -17.33 -18.31
N ARG A 243 7.65 -16.49 -17.39
CA ARG A 243 8.93 -16.68 -16.69
C ARG A 243 8.71 -17.31 -15.33
N VAL A 244 9.56 -18.24 -14.93
CA VAL A 244 9.54 -18.81 -13.58
C VAL A 244 10.05 -17.77 -12.58
N VAL A 245 9.21 -17.42 -11.60
CA VAL A 245 9.52 -16.44 -10.54
C VAL A 245 10.77 -16.90 -9.78
N GLY A 246 11.70 -15.96 -9.54
CA GLY A 246 12.97 -16.24 -8.89
C GLY A 246 14.07 -16.77 -9.82
N THR A 247 13.77 -16.98 -11.11
CA THR A 247 14.76 -17.42 -12.11
C THR A 247 14.67 -16.60 -13.41
N ASN A 248 15.60 -16.85 -14.33
CA ASN A 248 15.58 -16.35 -15.71
C ASN A 248 15.09 -17.42 -16.71
N LYS A 249 14.42 -18.48 -16.23
CA LYS A 249 13.91 -19.56 -17.06
C LYS A 249 12.48 -19.24 -17.53
N TYR A 250 12.23 -19.39 -18.81
CA TYR A 250 10.95 -19.18 -19.47
C TYR A 250 10.34 -20.51 -19.87
N LEU A 251 9.01 -20.63 -19.78
CA LEU A 251 8.29 -21.75 -20.35
C LEU A 251 8.69 -21.90 -21.83
N SER A 252 9.02 -23.12 -22.24
CA SER A 252 9.45 -23.42 -23.60
C SER A 252 8.76 -24.67 -24.16
N GLY A 253 8.69 -24.77 -25.48
CA GLY A 253 8.23 -25.99 -26.14
C GLY A 253 9.17 -27.17 -25.89
N ALA A 254 8.60 -28.37 -25.84
CA ALA A 254 9.36 -29.61 -25.76
C ALA A 254 9.92 -29.99 -27.15
N THR A 255 11.15 -30.50 -27.19
CA THR A 255 11.73 -31.14 -28.39
C THR A 255 11.49 -32.65 -28.42
N ASP A 256 10.97 -33.22 -27.33
CA ASP A 256 10.68 -34.63 -27.10
C ASP A 256 9.16 -34.88 -26.88
N LEU A 257 8.76 -36.16 -26.94
CA LEU A 257 7.37 -36.62 -26.86
C LEU A 257 6.94 -37.00 -25.42
N ILE A 258 7.53 -36.38 -24.39
CA ILE A 258 7.40 -36.81 -22.99
C ILE A 258 6.60 -35.78 -22.16
N ASN A 259 5.91 -36.25 -21.12
CA ASN A 259 4.97 -35.53 -20.24
C ASN A 259 5.66 -34.52 -19.29
N HIS A 260 6.44 -33.59 -19.83
CA HIS A 260 7.22 -32.63 -19.06
C HIS A 260 6.81 -31.18 -19.35
N ILE A 261 6.95 -30.31 -18.34
CA ILE A 261 6.92 -28.86 -18.53
C ILE A 261 8.37 -28.41 -18.69
N HIS A 262 8.72 -27.88 -19.86
CA HIS A 262 10.09 -27.46 -20.19
C HIS A 262 10.32 -25.98 -19.95
N PHE A 263 11.56 -25.64 -19.62
CA PHE A 263 12.00 -24.27 -19.46
C PHE A 263 13.35 -24.02 -20.17
N ALA A 264 13.50 -22.82 -20.73
CA ALA A 264 14.71 -22.36 -21.39
C ALA A 264 15.18 -21.02 -20.83
N GLU A 265 16.47 -20.71 -20.94
CA GLU A 265 17.05 -19.45 -20.46
C GLU A 265 16.75 -18.27 -21.41
N ASN A 266 16.36 -18.56 -22.65
CA ASN A 266 16.07 -17.54 -23.64
C ASN A 266 14.58 -17.18 -23.64
N LYS A 267 14.33 -15.88 -23.62
CA LYS A 267 13.05 -15.26 -23.97
C LYS A 267 12.85 -15.33 -25.49
N GLY A 268 12.59 -16.54 -26.02
CA GLY A 268 12.47 -16.82 -27.46
C GLY A 268 11.03 -16.75 -28.00
N THR A 269 10.86 -16.90 -29.33
CA THR A 269 9.55 -16.96 -30.01
C THR A 269 8.66 -17.94 -29.23
N PRO A 270 7.49 -17.55 -28.73
CA PRO A 270 6.77 -18.34 -27.74
C PRO A 270 6.06 -19.52 -28.42
N GLN A 271 6.85 -20.52 -28.79
CA GLN A 271 6.39 -21.88 -29.05
C GLN A 271 6.05 -22.51 -27.71
N THR A 272 4.94 -22.13 -27.12
CA THR A 272 4.44 -22.82 -25.93
C THR A 272 2.97 -23.15 -26.10
N THR A 273 2.68 -24.04 -27.05
CA THR A 273 1.73 -25.10 -26.70
C THR A 273 2.32 -25.82 -25.49
N LEU A 274 1.66 -25.71 -24.34
CA LEU A 274 1.90 -26.63 -23.23
C LEU A 274 1.58 -28.04 -23.76
N LYS A 275 2.60 -28.80 -24.17
CA LYS A 275 2.43 -30.23 -24.48
C LYS A 275 2.47 -30.97 -23.15
N VAL A 276 1.30 -31.36 -22.63
CA VAL A 276 1.20 -32.38 -21.59
C VAL A 276 0.68 -33.64 -22.26
N SER A 277 1.58 -34.49 -22.76
CA SER A 277 1.19 -35.85 -23.11
C SER A 277 0.89 -36.65 -21.83
N ARG A 278 0.25 -37.82 -21.98
CA ARG A 278 0.06 -38.80 -20.91
C ARG A 278 0.57 -40.15 -21.41
N ASP A 279 1.12 -40.95 -20.52
CA ASP A 279 1.06 -42.42 -20.59
C ASP A 279 0.31 -42.84 -19.30
N ASP A 280 -0.57 -43.84 -19.30
CA ASP A 280 -0.17 -45.22 -18.99
C ASP A 280 -0.92 -46.30 -19.83
N ILE A 281 -1.60 -45.93 -20.91
CA ILE A 281 -2.38 -46.89 -21.72
C ILE A 281 -2.28 -46.53 -23.20
N GLY A 282 -1.06 -46.58 -23.73
CA GLY A 282 -0.71 -46.45 -25.14
C GLY A 282 -1.88 -46.54 -26.11
N THR A 283 -2.33 -45.40 -26.58
CA THR A 283 -2.90 -45.21 -27.91
C THR A 283 -2.80 -43.72 -28.23
N GLU A 284 -2.03 -43.41 -29.28
CA GLU A 284 -1.75 -42.05 -29.75
C GLU A 284 -3.05 -41.30 -30.12
N ALA A 285 -3.06 -39.98 -29.87
CA ALA A 285 -3.95 -39.07 -30.56
C ALA A 285 -3.25 -37.73 -30.83
N HIS A 286 -2.53 -37.72 -31.95
CA HIS A 286 -2.24 -36.61 -32.87
C HIS A 286 -2.95 -35.25 -32.61
N ASN A 287 -2.22 -34.13 -32.64
CA ASN A 287 -1.91 -33.43 -33.90
C ASN A 287 -1.00 -32.22 -33.68
N ASP A 288 -0.12 -32.02 -34.65
CA ASP A 288 1.08 -31.18 -34.67
C ASP A 288 0.80 -29.68 -34.83
N SER A 289 -0.26 -29.17 -34.21
CA SER A 289 -0.60 -27.75 -34.32
C SER A 289 -0.01 -27.00 -33.14
N GLN A 290 1.16 -26.40 -33.37
CA GLN A 290 1.75 -25.40 -32.48
C GLN A 290 0.84 -24.16 -32.45
N TYR A 291 -0.07 -24.09 -31.48
CA TYR A 291 -0.83 -22.88 -31.18
C TYR A 291 -0.04 -21.97 -30.22
N PHE A 292 0.33 -20.80 -30.72
CA PHE A 292 1.05 -19.77 -29.96
C PHE A 292 0.10 -19.07 -28.97
N LEU A 293 0.61 -18.68 -27.80
CA LEU A 293 -0.10 -17.75 -26.92
C LEU A 293 -0.08 -16.35 -27.55
N ARG A 294 -1.05 -16.09 -28.43
CA ARG A 294 -1.20 -14.83 -29.15
C ARG A 294 -2.30 -13.99 -28.54
N HIS A 295 -2.00 -12.72 -28.29
CA HIS A 295 -3.02 -11.71 -28.13
C HIS A 295 -3.66 -11.43 -29.49
N ASP A 296 -4.87 -11.94 -29.70
CA ASP A 296 -5.70 -11.64 -30.86
C ASP A 296 -7.06 -11.09 -30.39
N PRO A 297 -7.27 -9.76 -30.44
CA PRO A 297 -8.54 -9.16 -30.00
C PRO A 297 -9.73 -9.56 -30.89
N SER A 298 -9.50 -10.17 -32.06
CA SER A 298 -10.52 -10.69 -32.98
C SER A 298 -10.76 -12.19 -32.85
N LYS A 299 -9.84 -12.91 -32.21
CA LYS A 299 -9.93 -14.34 -31.87
C LYS A 299 -9.38 -14.55 -30.46
N PRO A 300 -10.15 -14.28 -29.40
CA PRO A 300 -9.70 -14.36 -28.00
C PRO A 300 -9.53 -15.80 -27.48
N GLY A 301 -9.03 -16.70 -28.34
CA GLY A 301 -9.12 -18.14 -28.18
C GLY A 301 -8.05 -18.74 -27.28
N PHE A 302 -8.15 -18.53 -25.96
CA PHE A 302 -7.85 -19.63 -25.03
C PHE A 302 -9.06 -20.59 -24.99
N GLY A 303 -9.29 -21.30 -26.10
CA GLY A 303 -10.34 -22.32 -26.17
C GLY A 303 -9.95 -23.66 -25.53
N TYR A 304 -8.68 -23.87 -25.17
CA TYR A 304 -8.14 -25.20 -24.86
C TYR A 304 -7.18 -25.21 -23.66
N PHE A 305 -7.60 -24.68 -22.50
CA PHE A 305 -7.05 -25.15 -21.21
C PHE A 305 -7.86 -26.28 -20.61
N GLU A 306 -9.04 -26.55 -21.14
CA GLU A 306 -9.51 -27.92 -21.08
C GLU A 306 -8.77 -28.61 -22.22
N SER A 307 -7.87 -29.56 -21.89
CA SER A 307 -7.71 -30.67 -22.83
C SER A 307 -9.14 -31.10 -23.15
N GLU A 308 -9.50 -31.08 -24.43
CA GLU A 308 -10.82 -31.47 -24.91
C GLU A 308 -11.32 -32.66 -24.08
N GLN A 309 -12.60 -32.66 -23.67
CA GLN A 309 -13.21 -33.73 -22.87
C GLN A 309 -13.12 -35.07 -23.62
N ILE A 310 -11.96 -35.72 -23.55
CA ILE A 310 -11.78 -37.12 -23.88
C ILE A 310 -11.96 -37.81 -22.54
N THR A 311 -13.09 -38.50 -22.41
CA THR A 311 -13.49 -39.29 -21.25
C THR A 311 -12.28 -40.06 -20.68
N GLY A 312 -11.79 -39.65 -19.51
CA GLY A 312 -10.62 -40.28 -18.86
C GLY A 312 -9.31 -39.47 -18.82
N THR A 313 -9.27 -38.26 -19.40
CA THR A 313 -8.07 -37.39 -19.43
C THR A 313 -7.96 -36.48 -18.20
N VAL A 314 -6.73 -36.20 -17.72
CA VAL A 314 -6.47 -35.24 -16.64
C VAL A 314 -6.34 -33.84 -17.22
N GLN A 315 -7.24 -32.94 -16.84
CA GLN A 315 -7.22 -31.53 -17.25
C GLN A 315 -6.27 -30.71 -16.37
N ILE A 316 -5.39 -29.90 -16.98
CA ILE A 316 -4.55 -28.89 -16.30
C ILE A 316 -5.08 -27.50 -16.64
N SER A 317 -5.32 -26.68 -15.63
CA SER A 317 -5.82 -25.31 -15.75
C SER A 317 -4.81 -24.31 -15.22
N ILE A 318 -4.81 -23.11 -15.81
CA ILE A 318 -4.05 -21.96 -15.28
C ILE A 318 -4.89 -21.26 -14.23
N TYR A 319 -4.26 -20.90 -13.12
CA TYR A 319 -4.82 -20.04 -12.10
C TYR A 319 -3.96 -18.79 -11.93
N VAL A 320 -4.61 -17.64 -11.77
CA VAL A 320 -3.97 -16.35 -11.53
C VAL A 320 -4.15 -15.95 -10.06
N ASP A 321 -3.06 -15.51 -9.43
CA ASP A 321 -3.08 -14.88 -8.11
C ASP A 321 -3.65 -13.46 -8.26
N LEU A 322 -4.93 -13.28 -7.93
CA LEU A 322 -5.67 -12.02 -8.09
C LEU A 322 -5.01 -10.85 -7.37
N THR A 323 -4.20 -11.13 -6.37
CA THR A 323 -3.56 -10.13 -5.52
C THR A 323 -2.37 -9.47 -6.21
N THR A 324 -1.86 -10.13 -7.26
CA THR A 324 -0.83 -9.62 -8.15
C THR A 324 -1.40 -8.96 -9.41
N VAL A 325 -2.72 -9.05 -9.61
CA VAL A 325 -3.43 -8.44 -10.73
C VAL A 325 -3.76 -6.98 -10.40
N ASN A 326 -2.86 -6.07 -10.77
CA ASN A 326 -3.06 -4.63 -10.59
C ASN A 326 -2.30 -3.83 -11.67
N SER A 327 -2.72 -2.58 -11.88
CA SER A 327 -2.16 -1.71 -12.92
C SER A 327 -0.69 -1.38 -12.72
N ILE A 328 -0.25 -1.24 -11.46
CA ILE A 328 1.14 -0.91 -11.14
C ILE A 328 2.09 -2.05 -11.49
N ASN A 329 1.73 -3.31 -11.22
CA ASN A 329 2.52 -4.47 -11.63
C ASN A 329 2.61 -4.57 -13.15
N GLU A 330 1.49 -4.39 -13.86
CA GLU A 330 1.43 -4.42 -15.33
C GLU A 330 2.33 -3.34 -15.96
N ALA A 331 2.17 -2.08 -15.52
CA ALA A 331 2.98 -0.96 -15.96
C ALA A 331 4.47 -1.15 -15.61
N THR A 332 4.77 -1.66 -14.41
CA THR A 332 6.15 -1.89 -13.95
C THR A 332 6.83 -2.97 -14.79
N THR A 333 6.12 -4.04 -15.13
CA THR A 333 6.65 -5.08 -16.03
C THR A 333 6.97 -4.50 -17.40
N PHE A 334 6.06 -3.70 -17.97
CA PHE A 334 6.32 -3.06 -19.26
C PHE A 334 7.48 -2.06 -19.19
N ALA A 335 7.54 -1.21 -18.17
CA ALA A 335 8.63 -0.24 -18.00
C ALA A 335 10.00 -0.93 -17.82
N ASN A 336 10.06 -2.04 -17.09
CA ASN A 336 11.27 -2.85 -16.99
C ASN A 336 11.65 -3.49 -18.33
N GLU A 337 10.67 -3.90 -19.15
CA GLU A 337 10.94 -4.41 -20.50
C GLU A 337 11.58 -3.35 -21.40
N VAL A 338 11.08 -2.12 -21.33
CA VAL A 338 11.64 -0.99 -22.05
C VAL A 338 13.06 -0.71 -21.56
N MET A 339 13.28 -0.63 -20.25
CA MET A 339 14.56 -0.18 -19.70
C MET A 339 15.66 -1.23 -19.74
N TYR A 340 15.31 -2.48 -19.46
CA TYR A 340 16.24 -3.57 -19.18
C TYR A 340 15.99 -4.81 -20.06
N GLY A 341 14.86 -4.88 -20.76
CA GLY A 341 14.51 -5.94 -21.71
C GLY A 341 14.76 -5.52 -23.16
N PHE A 342 13.74 -5.65 -24.02
CA PHE A 342 13.87 -5.37 -25.45
C PHE A 342 14.24 -3.93 -25.83
N GLY A 343 14.04 -2.94 -24.95
CA GLY A 343 14.54 -1.60 -25.22
C GLY A 343 16.04 -1.45 -24.92
N TYR A 344 16.63 -2.34 -24.12
CA TYR A 344 18.06 -2.37 -23.80
C TYR A 344 18.91 -2.77 -25.02
N GLU A 345 20.05 -2.09 -25.22
CA GLU A 345 20.99 -2.33 -26.34
C GLU A 345 20.34 -2.44 -27.74
N ALA A 346 19.23 -1.73 -27.98
CA ALA A 346 18.51 -1.74 -29.26
C ALA A 346 19.24 -1.01 -30.42
N GLU A 347 20.52 -0.67 -30.25
CA GLU A 347 21.33 0.04 -31.24
C GLU A 347 21.28 -0.70 -32.60
N HIS A 348 20.91 0.01 -33.67
CA HIS A 348 20.76 -0.53 -35.04
C HIS A 348 19.60 -1.51 -35.28
N ILE A 349 18.83 -1.88 -34.25
CA ILE A 349 17.66 -2.77 -34.36
C ILE A 349 16.40 -2.15 -33.72
N CYS A 350 16.39 -0.82 -33.53
CA CYS A 350 15.28 -0.12 -32.88
C CYS A 350 13.94 -0.38 -33.58
N GLU A 351 13.90 -0.52 -34.90
CA GLU A 351 12.66 -0.77 -35.65
C GLU A 351 11.99 -2.07 -35.17
N THR A 352 12.71 -3.19 -35.21
CA THR A 352 12.21 -4.49 -34.74
C THR A 352 11.90 -4.50 -33.25
N ARG A 353 12.73 -3.83 -32.43
CA ARG A 353 12.51 -3.78 -30.97
C ARG A 353 11.31 -2.91 -30.60
N LEU A 354 11.09 -1.81 -31.31
CA LEU A 354 9.95 -0.94 -31.11
C LEU A 354 8.65 -1.64 -31.49
N GLU A 355 8.65 -2.47 -32.55
CA GLU A 355 7.49 -3.30 -32.88
C GLU A 355 7.12 -4.28 -31.76
N ILE A 356 8.11 -4.90 -31.12
CA ILE A 356 7.91 -5.78 -29.96
C ILE A 356 7.32 -5.01 -28.78
N LEU A 357 7.93 -3.86 -28.44
CA LEU A 357 7.49 -3.03 -27.32
C LEU A 357 6.11 -2.42 -27.59
N GLN A 358 5.79 -2.05 -28.82
CA GLN A 358 4.46 -1.58 -29.20
C GLN A 358 3.42 -2.68 -29.03
N GLY A 359 3.71 -3.89 -29.52
CA GLY A 359 2.83 -5.04 -29.31
C GLY A 359 2.59 -5.32 -27.82
N ALA A 360 3.64 -5.22 -27.00
CA ALA A 360 3.53 -5.34 -25.55
C ALA A 360 2.69 -4.22 -24.93
N TYR A 361 2.90 -2.97 -25.33
CA TYR A 361 2.09 -1.85 -24.86
C TYR A 361 0.61 -2.07 -25.20
N ASP A 362 0.32 -2.50 -26.44
CA ASP A 362 -1.05 -2.72 -26.92
C ASP A 362 -1.80 -3.79 -26.12
N MET A 363 -1.08 -4.82 -25.65
CA MET A 363 -1.61 -5.90 -24.81
C MET A 363 -1.94 -5.47 -23.37
N MET A 364 -1.41 -4.33 -22.88
CA MET A 364 -1.74 -3.84 -21.54
C MET A 364 -3.18 -3.38 -21.44
N THR A 365 -3.76 -3.51 -20.24
CA THR A 365 -5.06 -2.90 -19.93
C THR A 365 -5.03 -1.38 -20.04
N SER A 366 -6.19 -0.74 -20.23
CA SER A 366 -6.31 0.72 -20.20
C SER A 366 -5.79 1.31 -18.88
N SER A 367 -6.00 0.62 -17.76
CA SER A 367 -5.47 1.05 -16.45
C SER A 367 -3.95 0.92 -16.37
N GLY A 368 -3.36 -0.17 -16.88
CA GLY A 368 -1.91 -0.35 -16.94
C GLY A 368 -1.24 0.66 -17.88
N LYS A 369 -1.85 0.94 -19.04
CA LYS A 369 -1.42 2.02 -19.95
C LYS A 369 -1.43 3.37 -19.26
N ASN A 370 -2.56 3.75 -18.65
CA ASN A 370 -2.67 5.01 -17.92
C ASN A 370 -1.64 5.12 -16.78
N GLU A 371 -1.43 4.04 -16.02
CA GLU A 371 -0.40 4.00 -14.98
C GLU A 371 1.00 4.24 -15.59
N PHE A 372 1.36 3.51 -16.65
CA PHE A 372 2.64 3.71 -17.35
C PHE A 372 2.79 5.12 -17.92
N ASP A 373 1.74 5.72 -18.48
CA ASP A 373 1.80 7.01 -19.17
C ASP A 373 1.88 8.19 -18.21
N THR A 374 1.23 8.08 -17.05
CA THR A 374 1.05 9.20 -16.11
C THR A 374 1.92 9.14 -14.87
N ASN A 375 2.39 7.95 -14.46
CA ASN A 375 3.20 7.79 -13.26
C ASN A 375 4.55 8.52 -13.41
N THR A 376 4.90 9.32 -12.40
CA THR A 376 6.08 10.20 -12.39
C THR A 376 7.32 9.56 -11.77
N ASP A 377 7.24 8.34 -11.26
CA ASP A 377 8.39 7.65 -10.69
C ASP A 377 9.48 7.44 -11.75
N GLU A 378 10.73 7.42 -11.29
CA GLU A 378 11.92 7.43 -12.13
C GLU A 378 11.92 6.33 -13.20
N LEU A 379 11.46 5.13 -12.86
CA LEU A 379 11.38 3.99 -13.79
C LEU A 379 10.49 4.32 -15.00
N PHE A 380 9.28 4.82 -14.76
CA PHE A 380 8.32 5.10 -15.83
C PHE A 380 8.74 6.31 -16.66
N ALA A 381 9.24 7.37 -16.02
CA ALA A 381 9.77 8.54 -16.71
C ALA A 381 10.92 8.18 -17.65
N ASN A 382 11.86 7.34 -17.18
CA ASN A 382 12.99 6.88 -17.98
C ASN A 382 12.54 5.94 -19.10
N ALA A 383 11.59 5.04 -18.85
CA ALA A 383 11.04 4.14 -19.87
C ALA A 383 10.36 4.93 -21.01
N ARG A 384 9.51 5.92 -20.69
CA ARG A 384 8.89 6.79 -21.70
C ARG A 384 9.94 7.57 -22.50
N ALA A 385 10.96 8.12 -21.84
CA ALA A 385 12.05 8.81 -22.52
C ALA A 385 12.83 7.89 -23.48
N ARG A 386 13.00 6.61 -23.10
CA ARG A 386 13.66 5.61 -23.94
C ARG A 386 12.82 5.22 -25.15
N LEU A 387 11.51 5.02 -25.01
CA LEU A 387 10.59 4.80 -26.13
C LEU A 387 10.66 5.97 -27.12
N ALA A 388 10.56 7.20 -26.62
CA ALA A 388 10.64 8.40 -27.46
C ALA A 388 11.97 8.51 -28.23
N TYR A 389 13.08 8.12 -27.59
CA TYR A 389 14.38 8.02 -28.27
C TYR A 389 14.36 6.97 -29.39
N MET A 390 13.83 5.77 -29.12
CA MET A 390 13.74 4.69 -30.10
C MET A 390 12.87 5.10 -31.30
N GLU A 391 11.71 5.70 -31.07
CA GLU A 391 10.83 6.25 -32.11
C GLU A 391 11.53 7.31 -32.97
N THR A 392 12.24 8.23 -32.31
CA THR A 392 13.03 9.26 -33.00
C THR A 392 14.13 8.63 -33.85
N TRP A 393 14.84 7.62 -33.32
CA TRP A 393 15.87 6.90 -34.04
C TRP A 393 15.29 6.20 -35.28
N VAL A 394 14.15 5.50 -35.16
CA VAL A 394 13.48 4.82 -36.28
C VAL A 394 13.06 5.84 -37.35
N THR A 395 12.50 6.98 -36.94
CA THR A 395 12.12 8.05 -37.86
C THR A 395 13.31 8.61 -38.64
N LEU A 396 14.47 8.77 -37.98
CA LEU A 396 15.69 9.30 -38.61
C LEU A 396 16.46 8.27 -39.45
N ASN A 397 16.24 6.98 -39.21
CA ASN A 397 16.97 5.87 -39.85
C ASN A 397 16.04 4.96 -40.65
N SER A 398 14.84 5.43 -41.02
CA SER A 398 13.88 4.64 -41.79
C SER A 398 14.51 4.21 -43.11
N GLY A 399 14.65 2.90 -43.33
CA GLY A 399 14.93 2.36 -44.64
C GLY A 399 13.88 2.85 -45.64
N SER A 400 14.29 3.13 -46.88
CA SER A 400 13.37 3.49 -47.97
C SER A 400 12.23 2.45 -48.13
N PRO A 401 11.06 2.84 -48.64
CA PRO A 401 9.77 2.66 -47.96
C PRO A 401 9.01 1.40 -48.40
N LEU A 402 8.12 0.91 -47.54
CA LEU A 402 6.78 0.44 -47.95
C LEU A 402 5.72 0.92 -46.94
N SER A 403 4.58 1.34 -47.49
CA SER A 403 3.48 2.17 -46.98
C SER A 403 2.81 1.67 -45.69
N ILE A 404 2.16 2.50 -44.85
CA ILE A 404 0.85 3.17 -45.10
C ILE A 404 0.68 4.36 -44.14
N ALA A 405 0.23 5.49 -44.70
CA ALA A 405 -0.10 6.72 -44.02
C ALA A 405 -1.34 6.61 -43.10
N ASN A 406 -1.31 7.30 -41.96
CA ASN A 406 -2.45 8.13 -41.55
C ASN A 406 -2.04 9.23 -40.57
N ASN A 407 -2.37 10.46 -40.96
CA ASN A 407 -2.02 11.72 -40.32
C ASN A 407 -3.04 12.08 -39.23
N THR A 408 -2.62 12.65 -38.10
CA THR A 408 -3.23 13.87 -37.53
C THR A 408 -2.35 14.49 -36.43
N ASN A 409 -2.26 15.82 -36.51
CA ASN A 409 -1.38 16.74 -35.78
C ASN A 409 -1.74 16.93 -34.29
N THR A 410 -0.73 16.98 -33.39
CA THR A 410 -0.75 17.82 -32.16
C THR A 410 0.62 18.12 -31.51
N THR A 411 1.78 17.85 -32.12
CA THR A 411 3.09 17.83 -31.41
C THR A 411 4.09 18.95 -31.72
N ILE A 412 3.66 20.15 -32.13
CA ILE A 412 4.62 21.25 -32.43
C ILE A 412 5.01 22.12 -31.20
N PHE A 413 4.37 21.97 -30.03
CA PHE A 413 4.72 22.79 -28.85
C PHE A 413 5.48 22.09 -27.70
N ALA A 414 5.78 20.79 -27.78
CA ALA A 414 6.56 20.09 -26.74
C ALA A 414 8.10 20.12 -26.99
N LEU A 415 8.54 20.68 -28.12
CA LEU A 415 9.87 20.47 -28.69
C LEU A 415 11.01 21.31 -28.05
N VAL A 416 10.73 22.17 -27.07
CA VAL A 416 11.76 23.06 -26.46
C VAL A 416 12.08 22.71 -25.00
N VAL A 417 11.27 21.94 -24.29
CA VAL A 417 11.50 21.64 -22.86
C VAL A 417 12.21 20.29 -22.63
N ILE A 418 12.14 19.35 -23.58
CA ILE A 418 12.60 17.97 -23.39
C ILE A 418 14.10 17.78 -23.72
N SER A 419 14.69 18.64 -24.57
CA SER A 419 16.09 18.50 -24.98
C SER A 419 17.10 18.88 -23.87
N VAL A 420 16.71 19.71 -22.90
CA VAL A 420 17.62 20.17 -21.84
C VAL A 420 17.62 19.26 -20.62
N LEU A 421 16.49 18.62 -20.29
CA LEU A 421 16.39 17.76 -19.09
C LEU A 421 16.77 16.29 -19.36
N GLY A 422 16.38 15.72 -20.51
CA GLY A 422 16.65 14.32 -20.84
C GLY A 422 18.15 14.02 -21.01
N VAL A 423 18.88 14.92 -21.69
CA VAL A 423 20.33 14.73 -21.93
C VAL A 423 21.14 14.84 -20.63
N SER A 424 20.73 15.69 -19.68
CA SER A 424 21.43 15.86 -18.41
C SER A 424 21.31 14.66 -17.46
N VAL A 425 20.16 13.96 -17.45
CA VAL A 425 19.94 12.81 -16.56
C VAL A 425 20.66 11.56 -17.06
N THR A 426 20.66 11.32 -18.37
CA THR A 426 21.39 10.18 -18.97
C THR A 426 22.91 10.33 -18.82
N PHE A 427 23.45 11.54 -18.94
CA PHE A 427 24.88 11.81 -18.66
C PHE A 427 25.23 11.65 -17.18
N ALA A 428 24.35 12.08 -16.26
CA ALA A 428 24.56 11.91 -14.82
C ALA A 428 24.56 10.42 -14.42
N TYR A 429 23.64 9.61 -14.96
CA TYR A 429 23.60 8.17 -14.74
C TYR A 429 24.87 7.47 -15.26
N PHE A 430 25.31 7.81 -16.48
CA PHE A 430 26.52 7.25 -17.07
C PHE A 430 27.77 7.61 -16.26
N TYR A 431 27.86 8.84 -15.74
CA TYR A 431 28.97 9.30 -14.92
C TYR A 431 29.01 8.63 -13.53
N LEU A 432 27.86 8.41 -12.89
CA LEU A 432 27.78 7.80 -11.56
C LEU A 432 28.08 6.28 -11.59
N ASN A 433 27.68 5.57 -12.64
CA ASN A 433 27.96 4.14 -12.77
C ASN A 433 29.40 3.82 -13.19
N LYS A 434 30.07 4.69 -13.95
CA LYS A 434 31.48 4.48 -14.30
C LYS A 434 32.42 4.66 -13.09
N LYS A 435 32.02 5.45 -12.09
CA LYS A 435 32.81 5.70 -10.87
C LYS A 435 32.81 4.52 -9.89
N LYS A 436 31.84 3.60 -9.96
CA LYS A 436 31.80 2.37 -9.15
C LYS A 436 32.69 1.24 -9.67
N LYS A 437 33.29 1.37 -10.85
CA LYS A 437 34.21 0.36 -11.43
C LYS A 437 35.70 0.66 -11.19
N TYR A 438 36.05 1.78 -10.55
CA TYR A 438 37.44 2.21 -10.36
C TYR A 438 37.74 2.81 -8.97
N ASN A 439 37.02 2.41 -7.92
CA ASN A 439 37.43 2.63 -6.53
C ASN A 439 37.25 1.36 -5.73
#